data_AF-A0A6L5BAQ8-F1
#
_entry.id   AF-A0A6L5BAQ8-F1
#
_cell.length_a   1.000
_cell.length_b   1.000
_cell.length_c   1.000
_cell.angle_alpha   90.00
_cell.angle_beta   90.00
_cell.angle_gamma   90.00
#
_symmetry.space_group_name_H-M   'P 1'
#
loop_
_entity.id
_entity.type
_entity.pdbx_description
1 polymer ?
#
loop_
_entity_poly.entity_id
_entity_poly.type
_entity_poly.pdbx_seq_one_letter_code
_entity_poly.pdbx_strand_id
1 'polypeptide(L)'
;MAFRSLIKSSAAVKTFSPAPFHHQIYRTFAGKKVKEEKAEVSLPEYNDGVPTSGISRPLSEILKEINKRVPDSLVKLRTEPNGFSVKYIPWHIVNRILNLHAPEWSGEVRSITYSADGKSVSVVYRVTLYGTDAEIFRESTGTASVNEAVGYGDPVQKAEGMAFRRACARFGLGLHLYHEELL
;
A
#
# COMPACT_ATOMS: atom_id res chain seq x y z
N MET A 1 2.50 -18.90 61.29
CA MET A 1 3.34 -20.12 61.18
C MET A 1 2.68 -21.03 60.16
N ALA A 2 2.98 -20.95 58.86
CA ALA A 2 4.12 -21.55 58.15
C ALA A 2 4.17 -23.10 58.25
N PHE A 3 3.83 -23.84 57.17
CA PHE A 3 4.81 -24.54 56.29
C PHE A 3 4.16 -25.46 55.21
N ARG A 4 4.48 -25.13 53.94
CA ARG A 4 4.85 -25.95 52.75
C ARG A 4 4.14 -27.29 52.41
N SER A 5 3.65 -27.38 51.17
CA SER A 5 4.35 -28.08 50.06
C SER A 5 3.65 -27.84 48.73
N LEU A 6 4.32 -27.16 47.79
CA LEU A 6 3.86 -26.92 46.42
C LEU A 6 4.69 -27.83 45.49
N ILE A 7 4.00 -28.65 44.71
CA ILE A 7 4.59 -29.61 43.78
C ILE A 7 5.19 -28.84 42.59
N LYS A 8 6.49 -29.06 42.35
CA LYS A 8 7.23 -28.57 41.18
C LYS A 8 6.99 -29.51 40.00
N SER A 9 6.63 -28.96 38.84
CA SER A 9 6.94 -29.58 37.54
C SER A 9 7.44 -28.49 36.60
N SER A 10 8.71 -28.60 36.23
CA SER A 10 9.43 -27.68 35.35
C SER A 10 9.58 -28.37 33.99
N ALA A 11 8.97 -27.81 32.95
CA ALA A 11 9.22 -28.20 31.57
C ALA A 11 10.21 -27.19 30.96
N ALA A 12 11.41 -27.68 30.65
CA ALA A 12 12.48 -26.91 30.04
C ALA A 12 12.15 -26.59 28.58
N VAL A 13 12.00 -25.31 28.24
CA VAL A 13 11.91 -24.82 26.87
C VAL A 13 13.34 -24.69 26.33
N LYS A 14 13.70 -25.54 25.36
CA LYS A 14 14.99 -25.48 24.67
C LYS A 14 14.98 -24.34 23.65
N THR A 15 15.84 -23.36 23.87
CA THR A 15 16.17 -22.30 22.90
C THR A 15 17.05 -22.88 21.79
N PHE A 16 16.65 -22.72 20.53
CA PHE A 16 17.45 -23.09 19.37
C PHE A 16 18.02 -21.80 18.75
N SER A 17 19.35 -21.67 18.78
CA SER A 17 20.10 -20.63 18.07
C SER A 17 20.73 -21.27 16.83
N PRO A 18 20.63 -20.68 15.63
CA PRO A 18 21.35 -21.19 14.47
C PRO A 18 22.76 -20.56 14.40
N ALA A 19 23.78 -21.42 14.51
CA ALA A 19 25.16 -21.10 14.16
C ALA A 19 25.39 -21.27 12.63
N PRO A 20 26.38 -20.58 12.04
CA PRO A 20 26.49 -20.38 10.60
C PRO A 20 27.04 -21.62 9.88
N PHE A 21 26.43 -21.96 8.74
CA PHE A 21 26.93 -23.02 7.85
C PHE A 21 28.13 -22.51 7.04
N HIS A 22 29.31 -22.97 7.43
CA HIS A 22 30.54 -22.91 6.66
C HIS A 22 30.58 -24.16 5.75
N HIS A 23 30.61 -23.98 4.42
CA HIS A 23 30.85 -25.09 3.48
C HIS A 23 32.19 -24.88 2.76
N GLN A 24 33.14 -25.74 3.09
CA GLN A 24 34.49 -25.95 2.55
C GLN A 24 34.53 -27.51 2.57
N ILE A 25 34.85 -28.32 1.55
CA ILE A 25 35.77 -28.31 0.40
C ILE A 25 35.26 -29.43 -0.56
N TYR A 26 35.68 -29.52 -1.84
CA TYR A 26 36.52 -30.56 -2.48
C TYR A 26 36.31 -30.38 -4.00
N ARG A 27 37.22 -30.55 -4.95
CA ARG A 27 38.59 -31.08 -5.04
C ARG A 27 39.20 -30.55 -6.35
N THR A 28 40.51 -30.32 -6.33
CA THR A 28 41.53 -30.21 -7.41
C THR A 28 41.17 -30.47 -8.88
N PHE A 29 41.69 -29.61 -9.77
CA PHE A 29 42.47 -30.01 -10.96
C PHE A 29 43.58 -28.99 -11.26
N ALA A 30 44.79 -29.48 -11.53
CA ALA A 30 45.95 -28.71 -11.97
C ALA A 30 45.85 -28.40 -13.47
N GLY A 31 46.19 -27.17 -13.88
CA GLY A 31 46.24 -26.81 -15.31
C GLY A 31 46.69 -25.37 -15.60
N LYS A 32 47.93 -25.26 -16.11
CA LYS A 32 48.52 -24.24 -17.01
C LYS A 32 48.15 -22.74 -16.85
N LYS A 33 49.20 -21.92 -16.65
CA LYS A 33 49.25 -20.47 -16.95
C LYS A 33 48.75 -20.20 -18.38
N VAL A 34 47.77 -19.34 -18.53
CA VAL A 34 47.35 -18.73 -19.81
C VAL A 34 47.36 -17.21 -19.65
N LYS A 35 47.87 -16.53 -20.67
CA LYS A 35 48.14 -15.09 -20.76
C LYS A 35 46.85 -14.26 -20.61
N GLU A 36 46.96 -13.12 -19.92
CA GLU A 36 46.00 -12.01 -20.00
C GLU A 36 46.05 -11.39 -21.41
N GLU A 37 44.97 -11.54 -22.17
CA GLU A 37 44.64 -10.69 -23.31
C GLU A 37 43.38 -9.91 -22.95
N LYS A 38 43.48 -8.57 -22.95
CA LYS A 38 42.33 -7.67 -22.81
C LYS A 38 41.47 -7.79 -24.07
N ALA A 39 40.38 -8.55 -23.97
CA ALA A 39 39.28 -8.44 -24.92
C ALA A 39 38.36 -7.29 -24.48
N GLU A 40 38.29 -6.25 -25.30
CA GLU A 40 37.28 -5.21 -25.18
C GLU A 40 35.93 -5.82 -25.60
N VAL A 41 35.08 -6.11 -24.61
CA VAL A 41 33.72 -6.65 -24.83
C VAL A 41 32.81 -5.46 -25.14
N SER A 42 32.39 -5.32 -26.40
CA SER A 42 31.26 -4.48 -26.74
C SER A 42 29.99 -5.09 -26.15
N LEU A 43 29.38 -4.37 -25.21
CA LEU A 43 28.09 -4.76 -24.63
C LEU A 43 27.03 -4.72 -25.74
N PRO A 44 26.25 -5.79 -25.96
CA PRO A 44 25.09 -5.69 -26.84
C PRO A 44 24.12 -4.68 -26.21
N GLU A 45 23.58 -3.77 -27.03
CA GLU A 45 22.43 -2.96 -26.64
C GLU A 45 21.31 -3.91 -26.19
N TYR A 46 21.09 -4.00 -24.88
CA TYR A 46 19.91 -4.62 -24.32
C TYR A 46 18.74 -3.72 -24.69
N ASN A 47 18.13 -3.99 -25.84
CA ASN A 47 16.74 -3.61 -26.05
C ASN A 47 15.93 -4.40 -25.02
N ASP A 48 15.70 -3.78 -23.87
CA ASP A 48 14.95 -4.29 -22.73
C ASP A 48 13.44 -4.29 -23.04
N GLY A 49 13.09 -4.84 -24.20
CA GLY A 49 11.74 -5.12 -24.62
C GLY A 49 11.22 -6.34 -23.88
N VAL A 50 11.22 -6.30 -22.54
CA VAL A 50 10.27 -7.10 -21.77
C VAL A 50 8.90 -6.62 -22.22
N PRO A 51 8.06 -7.46 -22.85
CA PRO A 51 6.71 -7.04 -23.16
C PRO A 51 6.05 -6.74 -21.83
N THR A 52 5.76 -5.47 -21.55
CA THR A 52 4.93 -5.04 -20.42
C THR A 52 3.49 -5.45 -20.73
N SER A 53 3.24 -6.74 -20.95
CA SER A 53 1.94 -7.31 -21.28
C SER A 53 0.91 -7.16 -20.15
N GLY A 54 1.32 -6.55 -19.03
CA GLY A 54 0.45 -6.16 -17.93
C GLY A 54 0.07 -4.68 -17.90
N ILE A 55 0.89 -3.74 -18.40
CA ILE A 55 0.63 -2.28 -18.30
C ILE A 55 0.33 -1.72 -19.68
N SER A 56 -0.90 -1.25 -19.87
CA SER A 56 -1.41 -0.97 -21.22
C SER A 56 -1.32 0.49 -21.66
N ARG A 57 -1.05 1.45 -20.77
CA ARG A 57 -1.16 2.89 -21.07
C ARG A 57 -0.04 3.75 -20.45
N PRO A 58 0.36 4.86 -21.11
CA PRO A 58 1.19 5.88 -20.49
C PRO A 58 0.51 6.50 -19.28
N LEU A 59 1.30 6.91 -18.29
CA LEU A 59 0.80 7.47 -17.04
C LEU A 59 -0.02 8.73 -17.25
N SER A 60 0.34 9.55 -18.24
CA SER A 60 -0.39 10.77 -18.59
C SER A 60 -1.83 10.50 -19.05
N GLU A 61 -2.06 9.41 -19.80
CA GLU A 61 -3.41 9.02 -20.23
C GLU A 61 -4.25 8.52 -19.05
N ILE A 62 -3.65 7.70 -18.18
CA ILE A 62 -4.28 7.22 -16.95
C ILE A 62 -4.74 8.40 -16.09
N LEU A 63 -3.85 9.35 -15.85
CA LEU A 63 -4.17 10.54 -15.05
C LEU A 63 -5.25 11.41 -15.70
N LYS A 64 -5.25 11.54 -17.03
CA LYS A 64 -6.29 12.28 -17.76
C LYS A 64 -7.67 11.66 -17.57
N GLU A 65 -7.77 10.33 -17.60
CA GLU A 65 -9.03 9.62 -17.36
C GLU A 65 -9.48 9.70 -15.90
N ILE A 66 -8.56 9.51 -14.95
CA ILE A 66 -8.84 9.58 -13.50
C ILE A 66 -9.29 10.99 -13.06
N ASN A 67 -8.79 12.05 -13.71
CA ASN A 67 -9.17 13.44 -13.42
C ASN A 67 -10.57 13.83 -13.92
N LYS A 68 -11.24 12.98 -14.71
CA LYS A 68 -12.61 13.27 -15.17
C LYS A 68 -13.56 13.39 -13.99
N ARG A 69 -14.55 14.27 -14.12
CA ARG A 69 -15.61 14.44 -13.13
C ARG A 69 -16.36 13.12 -12.95
N VAL A 70 -16.59 12.75 -11.70
CA VAL A 70 -17.37 11.56 -11.34
C VAL A 70 -18.85 11.93 -11.46
N PRO A 71 -19.68 11.13 -12.15
CA PRO A 71 -21.11 11.40 -12.25
C PRO A 71 -21.78 11.50 -10.88
N ASP A 72 -22.70 12.48 -10.72
CA ASP A 72 -23.39 12.74 -9.45
C ASP A 72 -24.19 11.51 -8.95
N SER A 73 -24.61 10.60 -9.83
CA SER A 73 -25.27 9.34 -9.48
C SER A 73 -24.40 8.40 -8.62
N LEU A 74 -23.09 8.54 -8.71
CA LEU A 74 -22.10 7.78 -7.95
C LEU A 74 -21.65 8.50 -6.67
N VAL A 75 -22.04 9.76 -6.50
CA VAL A 75 -21.76 10.59 -5.33
C VAL A 75 -22.85 10.39 -4.29
N LYS A 76 -22.45 10.31 -3.02
CA LYS A 76 -23.34 10.19 -1.87
C LYS A 76 -23.18 11.40 -0.96
N LEU A 77 -24.21 11.68 -0.19
CA LEU A 77 -24.23 12.74 0.80
C LEU A 77 -24.15 12.11 2.19
N ARG A 78 -23.24 12.61 3.03
CA ARG A 78 -23.20 12.29 4.46
C ARG A 78 -23.50 13.54 5.25
N THR A 79 -24.49 13.48 6.13
CA THR A 79 -24.73 14.54 7.11
C THR A 79 -23.88 14.29 8.35
N GLU A 80 -23.04 15.25 8.67
CA GLU A 80 -22.22 15.24 9.89
C GLU A 80 -23.07 15.65 11.11
N PRO A 81 -22.65 15.31 12.35
CA PRO A 81 -23.38 15.68 13.57
C PRO A 81 -23.60 17.19 13.76
N ASN A 82 -22.77 18.01 13.13
CA ASN A 82 -22.88 19.47 13.14
C ASN A 82 -23.87 20.03 12.09
N GLY A 83 -24.62 19.17 11.40
CA GLY A 83 -25.64 19.54 10.40
C GLY A 83 -25.09 19.81 9.00
N PHE A 84 -23.77 19.82 8.81
CA PHE A 84 -23.17 20.02 7.49
C PHE A 84 -23.25 18.73 6.67
N SER A 85 -23.65 18.87 5.41
CA SER A 85 -23.74 17.75 4.48
C SER A 85 -22.52 17.73 3.55
N VAL A 86 -21.78 16.63 3.56
CA VAL A 86 -20.55 16.45 2.78
C VAL A 86 -20.80 15.45 1.66
N LYS A 87 -20.53 15.87 0.42
CA LYS A 87 -20.52 14.96 -0.73
C LYS A 87 -19.27 14.07 -0.70
N TYR A 88 -19.43 12.80 -1.02
CA TYR A 88 -18.32 11.86 -1.09
C TYR A 88 -18.58 10.72 -2.08
N ILE A 89 -17.51 10.12 -2.59
CA ILE A 89 -17.57 8.88 -3.36
C ILE A 89 -17.33 7.71 -2.40
N PRO A 90 -18.19 6.67 -2.35
CA PRO A 90 -17.93 5.47 -1.56
C PRO A 90 -16.65 4.75 -2.01
N TRP A 91 -15.91 4.15 -1.08
CA TRP A 91 -14.58 3.56 -1.36
C TRP A 91 -14.60 2.50 -2.48
N HIS A 92 -15.64 1.66 -2.53
CA HIS A 92 -15.75 0.59 -3.53
C HIS A 92 -15.99 1.15 -4.94
N ILE A 93 -16.61 2.33 -5.05
CA ILE A 93 -16.75 3.03 -6.33
C ILE A 93 -15.40 3.59 -6.78
N VAL A 94 -14.62 4.18 -5.86
CA VAL A 94 -13.25 4.62 -6.15
C VAL A 94 -12.39 3.45 -6.66
N ASN A 95 -12.46 2.30 -5.98
CA ASN A 95 -11.78 1.07 -6.42
C ASN A 95 -12.22 0.65 -7.83
N ARG A 96 -13.53 0.64 -8.12
CA ARG A 96 -14.05 0.33 -9.46
C ARG A 96 -13.55 1.30 -10.55
N ILE A 97 -13.43 2.59 -10.24
CA ILE A 97 -12.90 3.59 -11.17
C ILE A 97 -11.41 3.35 -11.44
N LEU A 98 -10.62 3.02 -10.41
CA LEU A 98 -9.22 2.63 -10.60
C LEU A 98 -9.10 1.38 -11.46
N ASN A 99 -9.86 0.32 -11.18
CA ASN A 99 -9.84 -0.91 -12.00
C ASN A 99 -10.21 -0.65 -13.47
N LEU A 100 -11.02 0.37 -13.75
CA LEU A 100 -11.43 0.73 -15.11
C LEU A 100 -10.33 1.50 -15.86
N HIS A 101 -9.62 2.41 -15.19
CA HIS A 101 -8.70 3.34 -15.86
C HIS A 101 -7.21 3.03 -15.65
N ALA A 102 -6.89 2.28 -14.61
CA ALA A 102 -5.54 1.86 -14.21
C ALA A 102 -5.60 0.46 -13.58
N PRO A 103 -6.00 -0.60 -14.33
CA PRO A 103 -6.21 -1.94 -13.77
C PRO A 103 -5.00 -2.53 -13.03
N GLU A 104 -3.81 -2.00 -13.27
CA GLU A 104 -2.54 -2.41 -12.69
C GLU A 104 -2.24 -1.71 -11.36
N TRP A 105 -3.10 -0.78 -10.88
CA TRP A 105 -2.89 -0.03 -9.65
C TRP A 105 -2.68 -0.95 -8.43
N SER A 106 -1.92 -0.45 -7.46
CA SER A 106 -1.74 -1.13 -6.17
C SER A 106 -2.02 -0.17 -5.01
N GLY A 107 -2.43 -0.76 -3.89
CA GLY A 107 -2.67 -0.02 -2.66
C GLY A 107 -2.12 -0.78 -1.45
N GLU A 108 -1.52 -0.05 -0.53
CA GLU A 108 -0.94 -0.63 0.68
C GLU A 108 -1.16 0.27 1.90
N VAL A 109 -1.44 -0.37 3.04
CA VAL A 109 -1.43 0.29 4.35
C VAL A 109 0.02 0.48 4.77
N ARG A 110 0.43 1.74 4.93
CA ARG A 110 1.79 2.12 5.32
C ARG A 110 1.98 2.11 6.83
N SER A 111 0.95 2.52 7.57
CA SER A 111 0.96 2.48 9.03
C SER A 111 -0.46 2.53 9.60
N ILE A 112 -0.60 1.98 10.80
CA ILE A 112 -1.79 2.06 11.64
C ILE A 112 -1.34 2.53 13.01
N THR A 113 -1.86 3.67 13.47
CA THR A 113 -1.47 4.30 14.73
C THR A 113 -2.71 4.60 15.56
N TYR A 114 -2.80 4.00 16.74
CA TYR A 114 -3.81 4.36 17.74
C TYR A 114 -3.38 5.62 18.50
N SER A 115 -4.33 6.48 18.85
CA SER A 115 -4.05 7.62 19.73
C SER A 115 -3.65 7.15 21.13
N ALA A 116 -2.89 7.98 21.85
CA ALA A 116 -2.39 7.63 23.18
C ALA A 116 -3.52 7.32 24.19
N ASP A 117 -4.70 7.93 24.00
CA ASP A 117 -5.89 7.70 24.80
C ASP A 117 -6.76 6.53 24.32
N GLY A 118 -6.35 5.85 23.23
CA GLY A 118 -7.06 4.72 22.63
C GLY A 118 -8.40 5.07 21.97
N LYS A 119 -8.75 6.36 21.86
CA LYS A 119 -10.07 6.78 21.36
C LYS A 119 -10.16 6.86 19.84
N SER A 120 -9.04 6.87 19.14
CA SER A 120 -8.99 6.98 17.69
C SER A 120 -7.90 6.11 17.09
N VAL A 121 -8.09 5.75 15.82
CA VAL A 121 -7.08 5.09 15.00
C VAL A 121 -6.87 5.91 13.73
N SER A 122 -5.61 6.11 13.37
CA SER A 122 -5.17 6.78 12.15
C SER A 122 -4.46 5.77 11.26
N VAL A 123 -4.81 5.77 9.98
CA VAL A 123 -4.22 4.92 8.95
C VAL A 123 -3.56 5.80 7.90
N VAL A 124 -2.32 5.46 7.53
CA VAL A 124 -1.65 6.03 6.35
C VAL A 124 -1.77 5.00 5.23
N TYR A 125 -2.31 5.41 4.09
CA TYR A 125 -2.51 4.55 2.93
C TYR A 125 -1.78 5.12 1.72
N ARG A 126 -1.09 4.26 0.97
CA ARG A 126 -0.43 4.58 -0.29
C ARG A 126 -1.22 3.97 -1.45
N VAL A 127 -1.44 4.76 -2.48
CA VAL A 127 -1.94 4.29 -3.79
C VAL A 127 -0.85 4.53 -4.81
N THR A 128 -0.53 3.52 -5.60
CA THR A 128 0.46 3.56 -6.67
C THR A 128 -0.22 3.29 -8.01
N LEU A 129 0.08 4.14 -8.99
CA LEU A 129 -0.33 3.97 -10.38
C LEU A 129 0.90 3.61 -11.21
N TYR A 130 0.72 2.66 -12.12
CA TYR A 130 1.75 2.19 -13.03
C TYR A 130 1.36 2.57 -14.45
N GLY A 131 2.20 3.36 -15.10
CA GLY A 131 2.15 3.60 -16.54
C GLY A 131 3.29 2.88 -17.24
N THR A 132 3.24 2.79 -18.56
CA THR A 132 4.31 2.19 -19.37
C THR A 132 5.64 2.98 -19.28
N ASP A 133 5.55 4.27 -18.93
CA ASP A 133 6.64 5.24 -18.90
C ASP A 133 7.11 5.61 -17.47
N ALA A 134 6.22 5.49 -16.47
CA ALA A 134 6.54 5.85 -15.09
C ALA A 134 5.61 5.19 -14.06
N GLU A 135 6.11 5.07 -12.84
CA GLU A 135 5.33 4.75 -11.64
C GLU A 135 5.22 6.01 -10.76
N ILE A 136 4.03 6.27 -10.22
CA ILE A 136 3.83 7.32 -9.22
C ILE A 136 2.97 6.84 -8.06
N PHE A 137 3.27 7.31 -6.86
CA PHE A 137 2.46 7.04 -5.67
C PHE A 137 2.03 8.32 -4.97
N ARG A 138 0.87 8.25 -4.30
CA ARG A 138 0.37 9.28 -3.41
C ARG A 138 -0.10 8.65 -2.12
N GLU A 139 0.24 9.29 -1.02
CA GLU A 139 -0.19 8.87 0.31
C GLU A 139 -1.20 9.85 0.88
N SER A 140 -2.10 9.33 1.69
CA SER A 140 -2.95 10.15 2.54
C SER A 140 -3.30 9.43 3.83
N THR A 141 -3.97 10.16 4.72
CA THR A 141 -4.33 9.68 6.05
C THR A 141 -5.84 9.70 6.23
N GLY A 142 -6.31 8.79 7.07
CA GLY A 142 -7.68 8.73 7.54
C GLY A 142 -7.67 8.45 9.03
N THR A 143 -8.58 9.08 9.76
CA THR A 143 -8.70 8.92 11.21
C THR A 143 -10.14 8.62 11.54
N ALA A 144 -10.37 7.57 12.33
CA ALA A 144 -11.68 7.16 12.80
C ALA A 144 -11.69 7.03 14.32
N SER A 145 -12.84 7.31 14.93
CA SER A 145 -13.04 7.09 16.36
C SER A 145 -13.29 5.60 16.62
N VAL A 146 -12.70 5.07 17.69
CA VAL A 146 -12.86 3.67 18.12
C VAL A 146 -14.25 3.43 18.71
N ASN A 147 -14.85 4.46 19.32
CA ASN A 147 -16.14 4.36 20.01
C ASN A 147 -17.34 4.76 19.13
N GLU A 148 -17.11 5.01 17.83
CA GLU A 148 -18.18 5.42 16.91
C GLU A 148 -19.05 4.21 16.53
N ALA A 149 -20.11 3.99 17.31
CA ALA A 149 -21.07 2.90 17.14
C ALA A 149 -21.95 3.02 15.88
N VAL A 150 -21.90 4.16 15.18
CA VAL A 150 -22.72 4.42 14.00
C VAL A 150 -21.91 4.11 12.73
N GLY A 151 -22.46 3.23 11.89
CA GLY A 151 -21.92 2.92 10.56
C GLY A 151 -21.22 1.57 10.43
N TYR A 152 -20.98 1.18 9.18
CA TYR A 152 -20.39 -0.12 8.81
C TYR A 152 -18.86 -0.13 8.96
N GLY A 153 -18.33 -1.30 9.34
CA GLY A 153 -16.89 -1.58 9.43
C GLY A 153 -16.28 -1.22 10.78
N ASP A 154 -15.14 -1.84 11.07
CA ASP A 154 -14.34 -1.50 12.25
C ASP A 154 -13.62 -0.14 12.07
N PRO A 155 -13.10 0.47 13.15
CA PRO A 155 -12.42 1.77 13.07
C PRO A 155 -11.23 1.80 12.09
N VAL A 156 -10.49 0.70 11.95
CA VAL A 156 -9.36 0.60 11.01
C VAL A 156 -9.89 0.62 9.57
N GLN A 157 -10.91 -0.18 9.26
CA GLN A 157 -11.56 -0.19 7.94
C GLN A 157 -12.13 1.18 7.56
N LYS A 158 -12.74 1.90 8.50
CA LYS A 158 -13.22 3.28 8.30
C LYS A 158 -12.06 4.22 7.98
N ALA A 159 -11.00 4.19 8.79
CA ALA A 159 -9.82 5.03 8.61
C ALA A 159 -9.09 4.72 7.29
N GLU A 160 -8.93 3.45 6.94
CA GLU A 160 -8.37 3.00 5.67
C GLU A 160 -9.19 3.50 4.48
N GLY A 161 -10.51 3.33 4.51
CA GLY A 161 -11.39 3.82 3.45
C GLY A 161 -11.38 5.34 3.31
N MET A 162 -11.10 6.10 4.37
CA MET A 162 -10.87 7.55 4.30
C MET A 162 -9.52 7.87 3.66
N ALA A 163 -8.45 7.20 4.12
CA ALA A 163 -7.10 7.40 3.62
C ALA A 163 -6.99 7.06 2.13
N PHE A 164 -7.54 5.91 1.71
CA PHE A 164 -7.58 5.45 0.33
C PHE A 164 -8.22 6.49 -0.60
N ARG A 165 -9.44 6.95 -0.29
CA ARG A 165 -10.15 7.93 -1.13
C ARG A 165 -9.39 9.26 -1.21
N ARG A 166 -8.78 9.71 -0.13
CA ARG A 166 -7.97 10.94 -0.11
C ARG A 166 -6.67 10.78 -0.89
N ALA A 167 -6.04 9.61 -0.86
CA ALA A 167 -4.88 9.30 -1.69
C ALA A 167 -5.25 9.32 -3.18
N CYS A 168 -6.39 8.75 -3.56
CA CYS A 168 -6.92 8.84 -4.92
C CYS A 168 -7.23 10.27 -5.36
N ALA A 169 -7.77 11.11 -4.47
CA ALA A 169 -8.02 12.52 -4.76
C ALA A 169 -6.74 13.31 -5.09
N ARG A 170 -5.58 12.91 -4.57
CA ARG A 170 -4.28 13.50 -4.92
C ARG A 170 -3.81 13.18 -6.34
N PHE A 171 -4.42 12.19 -7.00
CA PHE A 171 -4.28 11.95 -8.44
C PHE A 171 -5.33 12.68 -9.29
N GLY A 172 -6.36 13.27 -8.65
CA GLY A 172 -7.47 13.93 -9.32
C GLY A 172 -8.84 13.28 -9.11
N LEU A 173 -8.87 12.02 -8.66
CA LEU A 173 -10.11 11.26 -8.55
C LEU A 173 -11.05 11.86 -7.49
N GLY A 174 -12.17 12.43 -7.92
CA GLY A 174 -13.13 13.05 -7.00
C GLY A 174 -12.64 14.38 -6.42
N LEU A 175 -11.57 14.97 -6.97
CA LEU A 175 -11.01 16.23 -6.48
C LEU A 175 -11.99 17.41 -6.64
N HIS A 176 -12.89 17.35 -7.63
CA HIS A 176 -13.96 18.33 -7.83
C HIS A 176 -14.87 18.47 -6.60
N LEU A 177 -15.08 17.41 -5.81
CA LEU A 177 -15.93 17.44 -4.62
C LEU A 177 -15.38 18.34 -3.50
N TYR A 178 -14.10 18.72 -3.54
CA TYR A 178 -13.49 19.64 -2.58
C TYR A 178 -13.64 21.12 -2.98
N HIS A 179 -13.98 21.37 -4.26
CA HIS A 179 -14.03 22.71 -4.84
C HIS A 179 -15.44 23.10 -5.31
N GLU A 180 -16.35 22.13 -5.42
CA GLU A 180 -17.77 22.39 -5.65
C GLU A 180 -18.39 23.03 -4.42
N GLU A 181 -18.21 24.35 -4.36
CA GLU A 181 -19.04 25.37 -3.72
C GLU A 181 -19.61 25.03 -2.33
N LEU A 182 -18.90 25.56 -1.33
CA LEU A 182 -19.43 26.26 -0.16
C LEU A 182 -20.36 27.44 -0.58
N LEU A 183 -21.38 27.19 -1.41
CA LEU A 183 -22.46 28.15 -1.67
C LEU A 183 -23.67 27.86 -0.78
#